data_AF-A0A348WI10-F1
#
_entry.id   AF-A0A348WI10-F1
#
_cell.length_a   1.000
_cell.length_b   1.000
_cell.length_c   1.000
_cell.angle_alpha   90.00
_cell.angle_beta   90.00
_cell.angle_gamma   90.00
#
_symmetry.space_group_name_H-M   'P 1'
#
loop_
_entity.id
_entity.type
_entity.pdbx_description
1 polymer ?
#
loop_
_entity_poly.entity_id
_entity_poly.type
_entity_poly.pdbx_seq_one_letter_code
_entity_poly.pdbx_strand_id
1 'polypeptide(L)'
;ETDTTLIDFASDKRAPTPTAAAELAVPVRLDLLAWLDGQSARLSHALSSGVERRGQRLRDLGRALPRVDSLLDGPRQRLDVWGERLPAALIRSVQMRRVRLSDAAGALRPAALRGKLRDQGQRLTQTGERLGHALGARTERGRERYDAMSARFGRVEPHEALQRRREDLTRLSDRFGQVGARQIKDWRDRLDALDRLRETLSYKATLERGYAVVRGDGDLIKSAAAAGRAQSLEIEFADGVHKVGQPGAPAPKKPAKPQTPPGDQGSLF
;
A
#
# COMPACT_ATOMS: atom_id res chain seq x y z
N GLU A 1 -106.69 25.51 -130.22
CA GLU A 1 -105.51 25.70 -129.32
C GLU A 1 -105.60 24.76 -128.13
N THR A 2 -104.63 24.78 -127.20
CA THR A 2 -104.71 24.11 -125.89
C THR A 2 -104.78 25.15 -124.78
N ASP A 3 -105.90 25.18 -124.05
CA ASP A 3 -106.12 26.10 -122.94
C ASP A 3 -105.18 25.77 -121.77
N THR A 4 -104.51 26.80 -121.25
CA THR A 4 -103.57 26.70 -120.12
C THR A 4 -104.13 27.48 -118.93
N THR A 5 -104.16 26.88 -117.75
CA THR A 5 -104.81 27.50 -116.57
C THR A 5 -103.78 28.12 -115.63
N LEU A 6 -104.19 29.12 -114.83
CA LEU A 6 -103.28 29.74 -113.85
C LEU A 6 -102.72 28.76 -112.80
N ILE A 7 -103.40 27.64 -112.55
CA ILE A 7 -102.96 26.57 -111.64
C ILE A 7 -101.74 25.84 -112.20
N ASP A 8 -101.59 25.78 -113.53
CA ASP A 8 -100.44 25.17 -114.20
C ASP A 8 -99.13 25.96 -113.94
N PHE A 9 -99.21 27.25 -113.58
CA PHE A 9 -98.04 28.07 -113.18
C PHE A 9 -97.69 27.97 -111.69
N ALA A 10 -98.56 27.40 -110.86
CA ALA A 10 -98.38 27.31 -109.40
C ALA A 10 -97.98 25.90 -108.91
N SER A 11 -97.79 24.93 -109.82
CA SER A 11 -97.55 23.52 -109.47
C SER A 11 -96.18 23.03 -109.94
N ASP A 12 -95.42 22.40 -109.04
CA ASP A 12 -94.07 21.88 -109.31
C ASP A 12 -94.04 20.79 -110.40
N LYS A 13 -95.15 20.06 -110.57
CA LYS A 13 -95.28 18.99 -111.54
C LYS A 13 -96.73 18.86 -112.02
N ARG A 14 -96.94 19.09 -113.32
CA ARG A 14 -98.23 18.86 -113.99
C ARG A 14 -98.46 17.36 -114.21
N ALA A 15 -99.62 16.86 -113.80
CA ALA A 15 -100.05 15.49 -114.07
C ALA A 15 -101.16 15.47 -115.15
N PRO A 16 -101.18 14.48 -116.07
CA PRO A 16 -102.18 14.43 -117.14
C PRO A 16 -103.58 14.02 -116.67
N THR A 17 -103.70 13.41 -115.48
CA THR A 17 -104.98 13.01 -114.87
C THR A 17 -104.91 13.20 -113.35
N PRO A 18 -106.05 13.36 -112.63
CA PRO A 18 -106.05 13.42 -111.17
C PRO A 18 -105.50 12.14 -110.51
N THR A 19 -105.67 10.98 -111.16
CA THR A 19 -105.06 9.72 -110.70
C THR A 19 -103.54 9.75 -110.81
N ALA A 20 -102.99 10.23 -111.93
CA ALA A 20 -101.55 10.41 -112.08
C ALA A 20 -100.98 11.47 -111.11
N ALA A 21 -101.77 12.48 -110.71
CA ALA A 21 -101.38 13.41 -109.65
C ALA A 21 -101.24 12.70 -108.29
N ALA A 22 -102.19 11.81 -107.96
CA ALA A 22 -102.15 11.03 -106.73
C ALA A 22 -100.96 10.05 -106.68
N GLU A 23 -100.67 9.36 -107.79
CA GLU A 23 -99.50 8.47 -107.92
C GLU A 23 -98.16 9.21 -107.84
N LEU A 24 -98.12 10.49 -108.22
CA LEU A 24 -96.93 11.35 -108.11
C LEU A 24 -96.76 11.99 -106.73
N ALA A 25 -97.86 12.27 -106.03
CA ALA A 25 -97.85 12.88 -104.71
C ALA A 25 -97.69 11.87 -103.56
N VAL A 26 -98.12 10.61 -103.76
CA VAL A 26 -98.11 9.56 -102.74
C VAL A 26 -97.31 8.35 -103.24
N PRO A 27 -96.28 7.89 -102.50
CA PRO A 27 -95.51 6.71 -102.89
C PRO A 27 -96.36 5.44 -102.98
N VAL A 28 -96.04 4.57 -103.94
CA VAL A 28 -96.76 3.32 -104.19
C VAL A 28 -96.67 2.41 -102.96
N ARG A 29 -97.83 1.96 -102.47
CA ARG A 29 -97.93 1.13 -101.25
C ARG A 29 -97.08 -0.15 -101.31
N LEU A 30 -96.96 -0.77 -102.48
CA LEU A 30 -96.15 -1.99 -102.66
C LEU A 30 -94.65 -1.72 -102.48
N ASP A 31 -94.15 -0.57 -102.95
CA ASP A 31 -92.74 -0.20 -102.80
C ASP A 31 -92.40 0.11 -101.34
N LEU A 32 -93.31 0.76 -100.61
CA LEU A 32 -93.16 0.98 -99.16
C LEU A 32 -93.15 -0.33 -98.38
N LEU A 33 -94.00 -1.30 -98.74
CA LEU A 33 -94.01 -2.63 -98.12
C LEU A 33 -92.71 -3.38 -98.41
N ALA A 34 -92.28 -3.44 -99.67
CA ALA A 34 -91.01 -4.06 -100.06
C ALA A 34 -89.79 -3.42 -99.37
N TRP A 35 -89.79 -2.09 -99.20
CA TRP A 35 -88.77 -1.38 -98.44
C TRP A 35 -88.79 -1.73 -96.95
N LEU A 36 -89.98 -1.79 -96.33
CA LEU A 36 -90.16 -2.13 -94.93
C LEU A 36 -89.76 -3.58 -94.63
N ASP A 37 -90.10 -4.51 -95.52
CA ASP A 37 -89.66 -5.90 -95.45
C ASP A 37 -88.13 -6.00 -95.56
N GLY A 38 -87.54 -5.22 -96.48
CA GLY A 38 -86.09 -5.08 -96.61
C GLY A 38 -85.41 -4.54 -95.34
N GLN A 39 -85.96 -3.50 -94.69
CA GLN A 39 -85.42 -3.03 -93.41
C GLN A 39 -85.60 -4.04 -92.28
N SER A 40 -86.75 -4.74 -92.24
CA SER A 40 -87.06 -5.76 -91.24
C SER A 40 -86.12 -6.96 -91.34
N ALA A 41 -85.81 -7.41 -92.57
CA ALA A 41 -84.81 -8.44 -92.83
C ALA A 41 -83.40 -7.98 -92.41
N ARG A 42 -82.99 -6.75 -92.74
CA ARG A 42 -81.70 -6.18 -92.32
C ARG A 42 -81.57 -6.08 -90.80
N LEU A 43 -82.61 -5.62 -90.11
CA LEU A 43 -82.64 -5.54 -88.64
C LEU A 43 -82.53 -6.93 -88.02
N SER A 44 -83.30 -7.90 -88.53
CA SER A 44 -83.27 -9.29 -88.05
C SER A 44 -81.89 -9.93 -88.22
N HIS A 45 -81.25 -9.78 -89.39
CA HIS A 45 -79.88 -10.25 -89.60
C HIS A 45 -78.87 -9.55 -88.68
N ALA A 46 -78.96 -8.23 -88.50
CA ALA A 46 -78.06 -7.49 -87.63
C ALA A 46 -78.18 -7.91 -86.16
N LEU A 47 -79.40 -8.20 -85.68
CA LEU A 47 -79.65 -8.71 -84.33
C LEU A 47 -79.09 -10.13 -84.15
N SER A 48 -79.40 -11.06 -85.06
CA SER A 48 -78.88 -12.43 -85.00
C SER A 48 -77.34 -12.46 -85.03
N SER A 49 -76.72 -11.77 -85.99
CA SER A 49 -75.26 -11.63 -86.05
C SER A 49 -74.67 -10.94 -84.81
N GLY A 50 -75.38 -9.99 -84.21
CA GLY A 50 -74.96 -9.33 -82.97
C GLY A 50 -74.97 -10.26 -81.76
N VAL A 51 -75.98 -11.12 -81.64
CA VAL A 51 -76.07 -12.15 -80.59
C VAL A 51 -75.00 -13.23 -80.79
N GLU A 52 -74.82 -13.72 -82.02
CA GLU A 52 -73.79 -14.71 -82.37
C GLU A 52 -72.37 -14.20 -82.02
N ARG A 53 -72.03 -12.97 -82.41
CA ARG A 53 -70.73 -12.35 -82.11
C ARG A 53 -70.50 -12.20 -80.61
N ARG A 54 -71.52 -11.79 -79.83
CA ARG A 54 -71.42 -11.67 -78.37
C ARG A 54 -71.27 -13.05 -77.71
N GLY A 55 -72.04 -14.04 -78.15
CA GLY A 55 -71.93 -15.42 -77.67
C GLY A 55 -70.56 -16.04 -77.99
N GLN A 56 -70.01 -15.76 -79.18
CA GLN A 56 -68.67 -16.20 -79.55
C GLN A 56 -67.60 -15.52 -78.68
N ARG A 57 -67.67 -14.20 -78.52
CA ARG A 57 -66.74 -13.45 -77.65
C ARG A 57 -66.78 -13.95 -76.20
N LEU A 58 -67.96 -14.29 -75.67
CA LEU A 58 -68.10 -14.87 -74.34
C LEU A 58 -67.44 -16.25 -74.25
N ARG A 59 -67.61 -17.13 -75.24
CA ARG A 59 -66.92 -18.43 -75.30
C ARG A 59 -65.40 -18.28 -75.40
N ASP A 60 -64.91 -17.31 -76.16
CA ASP A 60 -63.47 -17.09 -76.33
C ASP A 60 -62.85 -16.51 -75.04
N LEU A 61 -63.52 -15.57 -74.36
CA LEU A 61 -63.11 -15.10 -73.04
C LEU A 61 -63.21 -16.20 -71.97
N GLY A 62 -64.24 -17.05 -72.02
CA GLY A 62 -64.40 -18.21 -71.16
C GLY A 62 -63.31 -19.27 -71.33
N ARG A 63 -62.73 -19.38 -72.52
CA ARG A 63 -61.54 -20.22 -72.80
C ARG A 63 -60.23 -19.58 -72.34
N ALA A 64 -60.16 -18.25 -72.29
CA ALA A 64 -58.99 -17.51 -71.81
C ALA A 64 -58.94 -17.40 -70.28
N LEU A 65 -60.07 -17.58 -69.59
CA LEU A 65 -60.12 -17.67 -68.13
C LEU A 65 -59.41 -18.95 -67.65
N PRO A 66 -58.48 -18.85 -66.67
CA PRO A 66 -57.88 -20.02 -66.04
C PRO A 66 -58.94 -20.94 -65.43
N ARG A 67 -58.70 -22.25 -65.45
CA ARG A 67 -59.56 -23.21 -64.75
C ARG A 67 -59.52 -22.92 -63.25
N VAL A 68 -60.65 -23.13 -62.56
CA VAL A 68 -60.75 -22.88 -61.10
C VAL A 68 -59.66 -23.63 -60.33
N ASP A 69 -59.35 -24.88 -60.70
CA ASP A 69 -58.25 -25.64 -60.11
C ASP A 69 -56.89 -24.96 -60.29
N SER A 70 -56.57 -24.44 -61.48
CA SER A 70 -55.29 -23.75 -61.73
C SER A 70 -55.10 -22.45 -60.93
N LEU A 71 -56.19 -21.83 -60.45
CA LEU A 71 -56.12 -20.71 -59.50
C LEU A 71 -55.80 -21.18 -58.08
N LEU A 72 -56.12 -22.43 -57.74
CA LEU A 72 -55.94 -23.04 -56.43
C LEU A 72 -54.68 -23.90 -56.33
N ASP A 73 -54.07 -24.33 -57.44
CA ASP A 73 -52.87 -25.19 -57.44
C ASP A 73 -51.69 -24.56 -56.69
N GLY A 74 -51.40 -23.27 -56.92
CA GLY A 74 -50.36 -22.55 -56.17
C GLY A 74 -50.64 -22.46 -54.66
N PRO A 75 -51.83 -22.00 -54.23
CA PRO A 75 -52.26 -22.05 -52.83
C PRO A 75 -52.24 -23.46 -52.20
N ARG A 76 -52.69 -24.50 -52.92
CA ARG A 76 -52.67 -25.92 -52.50
C ARG A 76 -51.23 -26.39 -52.28
N GLN A 77 -50.37 -26.27 -53.29
CA GLN A 77 -48.95 -26.66 -53.20
C GLN A 77 -48.24 -25.95 -52.05
N ARG A 78 -48.54 -24.67 -51.79
CA ARG A 78 -48.02 -23.96 -50.62
C ARG A 78 -48.54 -24.59 -49.33
N LEU A 79 -49.85 -24.83 -49.20
CA LEU A 79 -50.45 -25.45 -48.02
C LEU A 79 -49.83 -26.82 -47.73
N ASP A 80 -49.63 -27.64 -48.75
CA ASP A 80 -49.03 -28.98 -48.64
C ASP A 80 -47.58 -28.88 -48.12
N VAL A 81 -46.75 -28.03 -48.74
CA VAL A 81 -45.36 -27.80 -48.31
C VAL A 81 -45.28 -27.24 -46.88
N TRP A 82 -46.21 -26.37 -46.46
CA TRP A 82 -46.25 -25.91 -45.06
C TRP A 82 -46.78 -27.00 -44.12
N GLY A 83 -47.74 -27.82 -44.55
CA GLY A 83 -48.30 -28.94 -43.79
C GLY A 83 -47.28 -30.02 -43.51
N GLU A 84 -46.41 -30.35 -44.45
CA GLU A 84 -45.28 -31.28 -44.25
C GLU A 84 -44.18 -30.69 -43.35
N ARG A 85 -43.85 -29.40 -43.53
CA ARG A 85 -42.71 -28.77 -42.83
C ARG A 85 -43.01 -28.32 -41.41
N LEU A 86 -44.26 -27.91 -41.13
CA LEU A 86 -44.65 -27.35 -39.83
C LEU A 86 -44.51 -28.34 -38.66
N PRO A 87 -44.92 -29.62 -38.75
CA PRO A 87 -44.70 -30.61 -37.69
C PRO A 87 -43.21 -30.80 -37.37
N ALA A 88 -42.36 -30.95 -38.38
CA ALA A 88 -40.91 -31.09 -38.20
C ALA A 88 -40.27 -29.83 -37.58
N ALA A 89 -40.69 -28.65 -38.01
CA ALA A 89 -40.25 -27.37 -37.45
C ALA A 89 -40.68 -27.21 -35.97
N LEU A 90 -41.92 -27.59 -35.62
CA LEU A 90 -42.42 -27.56 -34.26
C LEU A 90 -41.65 -28.52 -33.36
N ILE A 91 -41.47 -29.78 -33.76
CA ILE A 91 -40.69 -30.79 -33.02
C ILE A 91 -39.27 -30.28 -32.77
N ARG A 92 -38.57 -29.79 -33.81
CA ARG A 92 -37.22 -29.20 -33.68
C ARG A 92 -37.23 -28.00 -32.73
N SER A 93 -38.24 -27.12 -32.79
CA SER A 93 -38.33 -25.95 -31.91
C SER A 93 -38.49 -26.34 -30.43
N VAL A 94 -39.31 -27.36 -30.14
CA VAL A 94 -39.52 -27.88 -28.78
C VAL A 94 -38.26 -28.59 -28.27
N GLN A 95 -37.61 -29.40 -29.09
CA GLN A 95 -36.32 -30.03 -28.75
C GLN A 95 -35.26 -28.98 -28.41
N MET A 96 -35.06 -27.96 -29.25
CA MET A 96 -34.10 -26.88 -29.00
C MET A 96 -34.42 -26.09 -27.71
N ARG A 97 -35.70 -25.83 -27.43
CA ARG A 97 -36.13 -25.16 -26.18
C ARG A 97 -35.90 -26.07 -24.96
N ARG A 98 -36.16 -27.38 -25.07
CA ARG A 98 -35.93 -28.37 -24.00
C ARG A 98 -34.45 -28.54 -23.68
N VAL A 99 -33.57 -28.53 -24.69
CA VAL A 99 -32.11 -28.54 -24.48
C VAL A 99 -31.66 -27.29 -23.73
N ARG A 100 -31.99 -26.09 -24.24
CA ARG A 100 -31.67 -24.81 -23.55
C ARG A 100 -32.17 -24.76 -22.11
N LEU A 101 -33.38 -25.26 -21.84
CA LEU A 101 -33.93 -25.37 -20.49
C LEU A 101 -33.15 -26.37 -19.63
N SER A 102 -32.77 -27.52 -20.18
CA SER A 102 -31.96 -28.53 -19.48
C SER A 102 -30.55 -28.01 -19.14
N ASP A 103 -29.94 -27.22 -20.01
CA ASP A 103 -28.61 -26.64 -19.79
C ASP A 103 -28.66 -25.58 -18.68
N ALA A 104 -29.62 -24.64 -18.77
CA ALA A 104 -29.84 -23.61 -17.76
C ALA A 104 -30.24 -24.21 -16.40
N ALA A 105 -31.17 -25.17 -16.40
CA ALA A 105 -31.56 -25.90 -15.18
C ALA A 105 -30.44 -26.81 -14.66
N GLY A 106 -29.53 -27.27 -15.51
CA GLY A 106 -28.36 -28.08 -15.17
C GLY A 106 -27.46 -27.39 -14.14
N ALA A 107 -27.18 -26.11 -14.34
CA ALA A 107 -26.42 -25.28 -13.40
C ALA A 107 -27.16 -25.05 -12.06
N LEU A 108 -28.51 -25.09 -12.07
CA LEU A 108 -29.37 -24.90 -10.91
C LEU A 108 -29.75 -26.22 -10.20
N ARG A 109 -29.25 -27.38 -10.66
CA ARG A 109 -29.57 -28.67 -10.02
C ARG A 109 -29.09 -28.66 -8.56
N PRO A 110 -29.96 -28.99 -7.58
CA PRO A 110 -29.57 -29.01 -6.17
C PRO A 110 -28.35 -29.89 -5.88
N ALA A 111 -28.16 -30.99 -6.62
CA ALA A 111 -26.98 -31.83 -6.51
C ALA A 111 -25.68 -31.12 -6.91
N ALA A 112 -25.68 -30.32 -7.98
CA ALA A 112 -24.51 -29.58 -8.45
C ALA A 112 -24.16 -28.42 -7.50
N LEU A 113 -25.18 -27.73 -6.98
CA LEU A 113 -25.01 -26.67 -5.97
C LEU A 113 -24.47 -27.24 -4.64
N ARG A 114 -25.03 -28.36 -4.16
CA ARG A 114 -24.52 -29.07 -2.96
C ARG A 114 -23.10 -29.59 -3.17
N GLY A 115 -22.77 -30.05 -4.38
CA GLY A 115 -21.39 -30.43 -4.76
C GLY A 115 -20.43 -29.25 -4.62
N LYS A 116 -20.70 -28.14 -5.30
CA LYS A 116 -19.89 -26.91 -5.20
C LYS A 116 -19.74 -26.42 -3.75
N LEU A 117 -20.82 -26.41 -2.97
CA LEU A 117 -20.78 -26.01 -1.56
C LEU A 117 -19.92 -26.97 -0.72
N ARG A 118 -19.97 -28.27 -0.98
CA ARG A 118 -19.11 -29.26 -0.31
C ARG A 118 -17.64 -29.05 -0.68
N ASP A 119 -17.33 -28.86 -1.96
CA ASP A 119 -15.96 -28.63 -2.43
C ASP A 119 -15.38 -27.32 -1.85
N GLN A 120 -16.19 -26.26 -1.80
CA GLN A 120 -15.81 -24.99 -1.17
C GLN A 120 -15.63 -25.13 0.34
N GLY A 121 -16.51 -25.87 1.02
CA GLY A 121 -16.37 -26.19 2.44
C GLY A 121 -15.09 -26.97 2.75
N GLN A 122 -14.80 -28.02 1.98
CA GLN A 122 -13.57 -28.80 2.11
C GLN A 122 -12.31 -27.95 1.87
N ARG A 123 -12.32 -27.07 0.86
CA ARG A 123 -11.23 -26.11 0.63
C ARG A 123 -11.03 -25.17 1.81
N LEU A 124 -12.12 -24.61 2.35
CA LEU A 124 -12.07 -23.74 3.52
C LEU A 124 -11.44 -24.46 4.73
N THR A 125 -11.91 -25.67 5.05
CA THR A 125 -11.35 -26.51 6.12
C THR A 125 -9.85 -26.75 5.92
N GLN A 126 -9.44 -27.23 4.73
CA GLN A 126 -8.02 -27.48 4.42
C GLN A 126 -7.17 -26.21 4.52
N THR A 127 -7.68 -25.04 4.09
CA THR A 127 -6.95 -23.77 4.26
C THR A 127 -6.88 -23.34 5.72
N GLY A 128 -7.92 -23.59 6.51
CA GLY A 128 -7.97 -23.30 7.94
C GLY A 128 -6.98 -24.15 8.75
N GLU A 129 -6.96 -25.46 8.50
CA GLU A 129 -6.00 -26.39 9.11
C GLU A 129 -4.55 -26.01 8.77
N ARG A 130 -4.26 -25.76 7.49
CA ARG A 130 -2.93 -25.32 7.05
C ARG A 130 -2.51 -23.98 7.68
N LEU A 131 -3.44 -23.04 7.84
CA LEU A 131 -3.20 -21.76 8.50
C LEU A 131 -2.94 -21.95 10.00
N GLY A 132 -3.71 -22.82 10.66
CA GLY A 132 -3.50 -23.20 12.07
C GLY A 132 -2.10 -23.79 12.30
N HIS A 133 -1.70 -24.78 11.50
CA HIS A 133 -0.35 -25.36 11.57
C HIS A 133 0.75 -24.35 11.24
N ALA A 134 0.57 -23.49 10.24
CA ALA A 134 1.55 -22.47 9.88
C ALA A 134 1.72 -21.40 10.97
N LEU A 135 0.63 -21.02 11.66
CA LEU A 135 0.68 -20.11 12.80
C LEU A 135 1.32 -20.77 14.02
N GLY A 136 0.96 -22.01 14.36
CA GLY A 136 1.59 -22.78 15.45
C GLY A 136 3.10 -22.92 15.25
N ALA A 137 3.52 -23.41 14.08
CA ALA A 137 4.95 -23.52 13.76
C ALA A 137 5.67 -22.15 13.71
N ARG A 138 4.95 -21.03 13.53
CA ARG A 138 5.54 -19.67 13.58
C ARG A 138 5.66 -19.16 15.02
N THR A 139 4.72 -19.46 15.90
CA THR A 139 4.80 -19.08 17.32
C THR A 139 5.82 -19.94 18.07
N GLU A 140 5.93 -21.22 17.76
CA GLU A 140 6.98 -22.13 18.29
C GLU A 140 8.38 -21.64 17.90
N ARG A 141 8.68 -21.47 16.61
CA ARG A 141 9.96 -20.88 16.16
C ARG A 141 10.21 -19.48 16.72
N GLY A 142 9.15 -18.73 17.02
CA GLY A 142 9.24 -17.44 17.71
C GLY A 142 9.70 -17.58 19.16
N ARG A 143 9.13 -18.54 19.90
CA ARG A 143 9.52 -18.90 21.28
C ARG A 143 10.93 -19.46 21.32
N GLU A 144 11.25 -20.46 20.51
CA GLU A 144 12.62 -21.03 20.42
C GLU A 144 13.69 -19.96 20.14
N ARG A 145 13.39 -19.00 19.26
CA ARG A 145 14.30 -17.89 18.97
C ARG A 145 14.42 -16.92 20.14
N TYR A 146 13.33 -16.66 20.86
CA TYR A 146 13.35 -15.85 22.08
C TYR A 146 14.13 -16.55 23.19
N ASP A 147 13.90 -17.84 23.43
CA ASP A 147 14.56 -18.64 24.45
C ASP A 147 16.04 -18.81 24.17
N ALA A 148 16.43 -19.04 22.90
CA ALA A 148 17.83 -19.05 22.48
C ALA A 148 18.52 -17.68 22.66
N MET A 149 17.80 -16.58 22.42
CA MET A 149 18.32 -15.23 22.65
C MET A 149 18.46 -14.92 24.15
N SER A 150 17.44 -15.26 24.94
CA SER A 150 17.43 -15.18 26.41
C SER A 150 18.58 -15.98 27.01
N ALA A 151 18.77 -17.22 26.58
CA ALA A 151 19.87 -18.09 27.02
C ALA A 151 21.27 -17.55 26.63
N ARG A 152 21.41 -16.83 25.50
CA ARG A 152 22.67 -16.14 25.15
C ARG A 152 22.97 -14.98 26.09
N PHE A 153 21.95 -14.24 26.54
CA PHE A 153 22.13 -13.19 27.54
C PHE A 153 22.38 -13.77 28.95
N GLY A 154 21.63 -14.80 29.36
CA GLY A 154 21.80 -15.45 30.67
C GLY A 154 23.11 -16.26 30.84
N ARG A 155 23.74 -16.71 29.74
CA ARG A 155 25.05 -17.41 29.82
C ARG A 155 26.24 -16.48 30.07
N VAL A 156 26.06 -15.16 29.92
CA VAL A 156 27.01 -14.17 30.41
C VAL A 156 26.45 -13.67 31.72
N GLU A 157 26.65 -14.41 32.81
CA GLU A 157 26.37 -13.97 34.17
C GLU A 157 27.28 -12.78 34.50
N PRO A 158 26.83 -11.52 34.33
CA PRO A 158 27.73 -10.38 34.47
C PRO A 158 28.04 -10.18 35.95
N HIS A 159 27.10 -10.57 36.82
CA HIS A 159 27.23 -10.46 38.26
C HIS A 159 28.32 -11.37 38.80
N GLU A 160 28.35 -12.66 38.49
CA GLU A 160 29.45 -13.53 38.97
C GLU A 160 30.82 -13.07 38.45
N ALA A 161 30.91 -12.71 37.16
CA ALA A 161 32.16 -12.24 36.57
C ALA A 161 32.62 -10.90 37.18
N LEU A 162 31.71 -9.95 37.40
CA LEU A 162 32.01 -8.66 38.03
C LEU A 162 32.33 -8.79 39.52
N GLN A 163 31.67 -9.70 40.26
CA GLN A 163 31.99 -9.95 41.67
C GLN A 163 33.40 -10.52 41.81
N ARG A 164 33.75 -11.58 41.06
CA ARG A 164 35.11 -12.13 41.05
C ARG A 164 36.16 -11.06 40.70
N ARG A 165 35.88 -10.21 39.70
CA ARG A 165 36.78 -9.09 39.33
C ARG A 165 36.87 -8.00 40.41
N ARG A 166 35.80 -7.74 41.16
CA ARG A 166 35.83 -6.82 42.33
C ARG A 166 36.64 -7.41 43.48
N GLU A 167 36.46 -8.69 43.79
CA GLU A 167 37.21 -9.43 44.80
C GLU A 167 38.70 -9.55 44.46
N ASP A 168 39.05 -9.69 43.19
CA ASP A 168 40.44 -9.62 42.72
C ASP A 168 41.03 -8.22 42.96
N LEU A 169 40.27 -7.17 42.63
CA LEU A 169 40.72 -5.78 42.76
C LEU A 169 40.86 -5.34 44.22
N THR A 170 39.94 -5.71 45.11
CA THR A 170 40.08 -5.44 46.56
C THR A 170 41.27 -6.18 47.13
N ARG A 171 41.45 -7.48 46.85
CA ARG A 171 42.63 -8.24 47.31
C ARG A 171 43.95 -7.66 46.82
N LEU A 172 44.01 -7.17 45.59
CA LEU A 172 45.20 -6.49 45.07
C LEU A 172 45.43 -5.13 45.75
N SER A 173 44.36 -4.36 45.97
CA SER A 173 44.41 -3.06 46.67
C SER A 173 44.87 -3.21 48.12
N ASP A 174 44.32 -4.17 48.86
CA ASP A 174 44.69 -4.43 50.27
C ASP A 174 46.14 -4.87 50.38
N ARG A 175 46.58 -5.78 49.50
CA ARG A 175 47.98 -6.22 49.44
C ARG A 175 48.92 -5.08 49.09
N PHE A 176 48.56 -4.21 48.14
CA PHE A 176 49.34 -3.03 47.79
C PHE A 176 49.43 -2.06 48.98
N GLY A 177 48.30 -1.78 49.66
CA GLY A 177 48.26 -0.94 50.85
C GLY A 177 49.11 -1.48 51.99
N GLN A 178 49.06 -2.79 52.26
CA GLN A 178 49.89 -3.44 53.28
C GLN A 178 51.39 -3.38 52.96
N VAL A 179 51.78 -3.62 51.71
CA VAL A 179 53.19 -3.53 51.28
C VAL A 179 53.68 -2.07 51.35
N GLY A 180 52.89 -1.11 50.86
CA GLY A 180 53.20 0.30 50.94
C GLY A 180 53.33 0.80 52.39
N ALA A 181 52.42 0.39 53.28
CA ALA A 181 52.49 0.74 54.70
C ALA A 181 53.75 0.19 55.39
N ARG A 182 54.16 -1.05 55.07
CA ARG A 182 55.42 -1.62 55.56
C ARG A 182 56.63 -0.85 55.02
N GLN A 183 56.66 -0.57 53.73
CA GLN A 183 57.76 0.18 53.10
C GLN A 183 57.91 1.60 53.67
N ILE A 184 56.80 2.30 53.90
CA ILE A 184 56.78 3.61 54.58
C ILE A 184 57.28 3.50 56.03
N LYS A 185 56.93 2.43 56.76
CA LYS A 185 57.45 2.18 58.10
C LYS A 185 58.96 1.94 58.08
N ASP A 186 59.44 1.05 57.21
CA ASP A 186 60.86 0.73 57.08
C ASP A 186 61.70 1.96 56.72
N TRP A 187 61.16 2.88 55.92
CA TRP A 187 61.78 4.17 55.64
C TRP A 187 61.82 5.10 56.86
N ARG A 188 60.75 5.18 57.66
CA ARG A 188 60.72 5.96 58.92
C ARG A 188 61.70 5.40 59.95
N ASP A 189 61.65 4.09 60.19
CA ASP A 189 62.54 3.41 61.14
C ASP A 189 64.03 3.63 60.79
N ARG A 190 64.37 3.66 59.49
CA ARG A 190 65.72 4.04 59.00
C ARG A 190 66.05 5.51 59.23
N LEU A 191 65.08 6.40 59.03
CA LEU A 191 65.26 7.85 59.21
C LEU A 191 65.50 8.18 60.69
N ASP A 192 64.72 7.58 61.59
CA ASP A 192 64.89 7.69 63.05
C ASP A 192 66.24 7.11 63.51
N ALA A 193 66.69 6.00 62.91
CA ALA A 193 68.00 5.42 63.22
C ALA A 193 69.16 6.33 62.76
N LEU A 194 69.03 6.97 61.59
CA LEU A 194 69.99 7.98 61.12
C LEU A 194 69.97 9.25 61.99
N ASP A 195 68.80 9.66 62.50
CA ASP A 195 68.69 10.81 63.39
C ASP A 195 69.37 10.56 64.74
N ARG A 196 69.21 9.36 65.33
CA ARG A 196 69.94 8.94 66.54
C ARG A 196 71.46 8.86 66.32
N LEU A 197 71.91 8.45 65.13
CA LEU A 197 73.32 8.50 64.76
C LEU A 197 73.83 9.95 64.65
N ARG A 198 73.02 10.87 64.09
CA ARG A 198 73.33 12.30 64.06
C ARG A 198 73.45 12.88 65.46
N GLU A 199 72.52 12.56 66.36
CA GLU A 199 72.53 13.03 67.75
C GLU A 199 73.73 12.51 68.53
N THR A 200 74.05 11.21 68.43
CA THR A 200 75.17 10.61 69.17
C THR A 200 76.55 11.07 68.66
N LEU A 201 76.67 11.40 67.37
CA LEU A 201 77.88 11.99 66.78
C LEU A 201 77.91 13.53 66.83
N SER A 202 76.86 14.18 67.34
CA SER A 202 76.81 15.63 67.51
C SER A 202 77.64 16.08 68.71
N TYR A 203 78.44 17.13 68.52
CA TYR A 203 79.21 17.75 69.61
C TYR A 203 78.31 18.27 70.76
N LYS A 204 77.02 18.49 70.51
CA LYS A 204 76.04 18.86 71.54
C LYS A 204 75.81 17.75 72.57
N ALA A 205 75.78 16.49 72.15
CA ALA A 205 75.65 15.34 73.05
C ALA A 205 76.94 15.03 73.85
N THR A 206 78.06 15.67 73.51
CA THR A 206 79.27 15.69 74.36
C THR A 206 79.27 16.88 75.33
N LEU A 207 78.71 18.04 74.95
CA LEU A 207 78.47 19.16 75.86
C LEU A 207 77.54 18.76 77.02
N GLU A 208 76.42 18.09 76.71
CA GLU A 208 75.46 17.58 77.72
C GLU A 208 76.05 16.57 78.70
N ARG A 209 77.16 15.89 78.34
CA ARG A 209 77.87 14.94 79.20
C ARG A 209 78.89 15.61 80.13
N GLY A 210 78.89 16.95 80.24
CA GLY A 210 79.75 17.71 81.14
C GLY A 210 81.16 18.00 80.62
N TYR A 211 81.41 17.76 79.32
CA TYR A 211 82.62 18.25 78.65
C TYR A 211 82.37 19.67 78.13
N ALA A 212 83.40 20.51 78.15
CA ALA A 212 83.29 21.88 77.65
C ALA A 212 84.14 22.07 76.39
N VAL A 213 83.59 22.77 75.40
CA VAL A 213 84.28 23.08 74.14
C VAL A 213 85.02 24.40 74.33
N VAL A 214 86.34 24.34 74.46
CA VAL A 214 87.20 25.51 74.64
C VAL A 214 87.57 26.09 73.27
N ARG A 215 87.15 27.32 73.01
CA ARG A 215 87.64 28.16 71.91
C ARG A 215 88.53 29.27 72.46
N GLY A 216 89.50 29.71 71.68
CA GLY A 216 90.26 30.93 71.95
C GLY A 216 90.46 31.69 70.67
N ASP A 217 90.15 32.99 70.72
CA ASP A 217 90.27 33.93 69.60
C ASP A 217 89.56 33.45 68.29
N GLY A 218 88.52 32.63 68.46
CA GLY A 218 87.67 32.07 67.39
C GLY A 218 87.87 30.58 67.10
N ASP A 219 89.07 30.04 67.35
CA ASP A 219 89.45 28.67 66.96
C ASP A 219 89.31 27.63 68.09
N LEU A 220 89.09 26.37 67.72
CA LEU A 220 88.92 25.25 68.66
C LEU A 220 90.27 24.82 69.28
N ILE A 221 90.44 25.07 70.57
CA ILE A 221 91.66 24.77 71.32
C ILE A 221 91.60 23.34 71.88
N LYS A 222 92.51 22.49 71.39
CA LYS A 222 92.58 21.04 71.75
C LYS A 222 93.68 20.68 72.76
N SER A 223 94.46 21.64 73.27
CA SER A 223 95.56 21.37 74.20
C SER A 223 95.83 22.50 75.20
N ALA A 224 96.24 22.14 76.41
CA ALA A 224 96.53 23.11 77.48
C ALA A 224 97.65 24.10 77.11
N ALA A 225 98.65 23.65 76.35
CA ALA A 225 99.75 24.50 75.87
C ALA A 225 99.34 25.49 74.77
N ALA A 226 98.16 25.34 74.17
CA ALA A 226 97.53 26.35 73.33
C ALA A 226 96.60 27.25 74.15
N ALA A 227 95.87 26.70 75.12
CA ALA A 227 95.03 27.50 76.02
C ALA A 227 95.82 28.57 76.80
N GLY A 228 97.01 28.23 77.31
CA GLY A 228 97.89 29.20 77.99
C GLY A 228 98.55 30.26 77.10
N ARG A 229 98.30 30.26 75.79
CA ARG A 229 98.77 31.28 74.83
C ARG A 229 97.66 32.17 74.27
N ALA A 230 96.39 31.79 74.46
CA ALA A 230 95.26 32.62 74.03
C ALA A 230 95.07 33.81 74.98
N GLN A 231 94.78 34.99 74.44
CA GLN A 231 94.52 36.18 75.27
C GLN A 231 93.11 36.15 75.88
N SER A 232 92.18 35.44 75.22
CA SER A 232 90.85 35.18 75.74
C SER A 232 90.46 33.72 75.51
N LEU A 233 89.87 33.09 76.53
CA LEU A 233 89.31 31.74 76.46
C LEU A 233 87.80 31.82 76.59
N GLU A 234 87.09 31.25 75.63
CA GLU A 234 85.64 31.05 75.64
C GLU A 234 85.37 29.56 75.83
N ILE A 235 84.62 29.22 76.87
CA ILE A 235 84.32 27.84 77.23
C ILE A 235 82.81 27.64 77.03
N GLU A 236 82.42 26.92 75.98
CA GLU A 236 81.04 26.53 75.71
C GLU A 236 80.70 25.27 76.52
N PHE A 237 79.68 25.39 77.36
CA PHE A 237 79.02 24.33 78.11
C PHE A 237 77.64 24.01 77.49
N ALA A 238 76.93 23.01 78.00
CA ALA A 238 75.60 22.65 77.51
C ALA A 238 74.54 23.77 77.68
N ASP A 239 74.74 24.63 78.68
CA ASP A 239 73.82 25.68 79.12
C ASP A 239 74.25 27.12 78.77
N GLY A 240 75.49 27.32 78.30
CA GLY A 240 75.98 28.64 77.89
C GLY A 240 77.49 28.73 77.63
N VAL A 241 77.97 29.93 77.29
CA VAL A 241 79.41 30.20 77.03
C VAL A 241 79.97 31.13 78.10
N HIS A 242 81.10 30.76 78.72
CA HIS A 242 81.77 31.54 79.77
C HIS A 242 83.19 31.95 79.37
N LYS A 243 83.60 33.19 79.69
CA LYS A 243 84.96 33.71 79.42
C LYS A 243 85.84 33.77 80.67
N VAL A 244 87.17 33.60 80.56
CA VAL A 244 88.09 33.56 81.72
C VAL A 244 89.41 34.33 81.46
N GLY A 245 89.76 35.29 82.33
CA GLY A 245 91.03 36.06 82.34
C GLY A 245 90.85 37.58 82.59
N GLN A 246 91.50 38.16 83.61
CA GLN A 246 91.37 39.60 84.02
C GLN A 246 92.47 40.00 85.05
N PRO A 247 92.75 41.30 85.40
CA PRO A 247 91.77 42.25 85.99
C PRO A 247 91.92 43.78 85.72
N GLY A 248 90.84 44.55 85.99
CA GLY A 248 90.87 46.02 86.09
C GLY A 248 89.48 46.70 86.06
N ALA A 249 89.03 47.28 87.18
CA ALA A 249 87.76 48.03 87.35
C ALA A 249 87.93 49.54 86.96
N PRO A 250 86.88 50.42 86.84
CA PRO A 250 85.50 50.31 87.41
C PRO A 250 84.30 50.86 86.57
N ALA A 251 83.07 50.51 87.02
CA ALA A 251 81.78 51.25 87.13
C ALA A 251 81.34 52.40 86.15
N PRO A 252 80.05 52.85 86.16
CA PRO A 252 78.75 52.15 86.19
C PRO A 252 77.68 52.75 85.21
N LYS A 253 76.50 52.09 85.01
CA LYS A 253 75.13 52.72 84.93
C LYS A 253 74.00 51.79 84.43
N LYS A 254 72.98 51.62 85.30
CA LYS A 254 71.51 51.87 85.14
C LYS A 254 70.70 51.31 83.93
N PRO A 255 69.33 51.23 84.03
CA PRO A 255 68.60 50.01 83.67
C PRO A 255 67.59 50.14 82.51
N ALA A 256 67.01 49.02 82.07
CA ALA A 256 65.81 48.98 81.22
C ALA A 256 64.82 47.89 81.67
N LYS A 257 63.51 48.18 81.54
CA LYS A 257 62.37 47.25 81.72
C LYS A 257 61.88 46.73 80.34
N PRO A 258 60.60 46.30 80.13
CA PRO A 258 60.24 44.89 79.98
C PRO A 258 59.58 44.56 78.62
N GLN A 259 59.45 43.29 78.22
CA GLN A 259 58.57 42.90 77.11
C GLN A 259 57.81 41.57 77.30
N THR A 260 56.50 41.67 77.07
CA THR A 260 55.46 40.64 76.81
C THR A 260 54.44 41.32 75.86
N PRO A 261 53.43 40.60 75.29
CA PRO A 261 53.34 39.17 74.94
C PRO A 261 53.83 39.05 73.46
N PRO A 262 53.11 38.56 72.41
CA PRO A 262 51.89 37.72 72.27
C PRO A 262 52.12 36.22 72.64
N GLY A 263 51.18 35.27 72.46
CA GLY A 263 49.76 35.34 72.11
C GLY A 263 49.39 34.98 70.66
N ASP A 264 48.98 33.73 70.39
CA ASP A 264 48.10 33.46 69.24
C ASP A 264 47.17 32.25 69.48
N GLN A 265 45.99 32.29 68.84
CA GLN A 265 44.91 31.29 68.94
C GLN A 265 44.56 30.75 67.54
N GLY A 266 44.29 29.45 67.45
CA GLY A 266 43.73 28.80 66.25
C GLY A 266 43.72 27.28 66.48
N SER A 267 42.61 26.55 66.63
CA SER A 267 41.25 26.61 66.05
C SER A 267 41.17 26.05 64.63
N LEU A 268 39.99 25.48 64.29
CA LEU A 268 39.64 24.67 63.11
C LEU A 268 40.01 23.18 63.29
N PHE A 269 39.09 22.19 63.32
CA PHE A 269 37.88 21.92 62.49
C PHE A 269 38.17 21.75 60.99
#